data_AF-A0A1C6I6T4-F1
#
_entry.id   AF-A0A1C6I6T4-F1
#
_cell.length_a   1.000
_cell.length_b   1.000
_cell.length_c   1.000
_cell.angle_alpha   90.00
_cell.angle_beta   90.00
_cell.angle_gamma   90.00
#
_symmetry.space_group_name_H-M   'P 1'
#
loop_
_entity.id
_entity.type
_entity.pdbx_description
1 polymer ?
#
loop_
_entity_poly.entity_id
_entity_poly.type
_entity_poly.pdbx_seq_one_letter_code
_entity_poly.pdbx_strand_id
1 'polypeptide(L)'
;MRILDEQGNELETYDNTKGYLVNDKVLIARHEAVEAVEEQGHFETIAEYPNGGKDVEWVVDTLGVEAAEAWDEYEDIYRYIPYTEAELAEIAAEVELQAKIRALPDTAVTWDDLAAALTQGVNSI
;
A
#
# COMPACT_ATOMS: atom_id res chain seq x y z
N MET A 1 9.43 -1.57 0.47
CA MET A 1 8.29 -0.86 1.08
C MET A 1 8.85 -0.11 2.27
N ARG A 2 8.78 1.23 2.25
CA ARG A 2 9.45 2.10 3.23
C ARG A 2 8.59 2.21 4.49
N ILE A 3 9.24 2.43 5.63
CA ILE A 3 8.56 2.67 6.89
C ILE A 3 8.88 4.11 7.30
N LEU A 4 7.84 4.93 7.49
CA LEU A 4 7.99 6.29 7.97
C LEU A 4 7.45 6.41 9.40
N ASP A 5 8.02 7.29 10.20
CA ASP A 5 7.40 7.71 11.44
C ASP A 5 6.19 8.63 11.20
N GLU A 6 5.56 9.07 12.28
CA GLU A 6 4.43 10.00 12.24
C GLU A 6 4.81 11.35 11.59
N GLN A 7 6.09 11.75 11.66
CA GLN A 7 6.61 12.98 11.09
C GLN A 7 7.10 12.83 9.63
N GLY A 8 7.10 11.60 9.08
CA GLY A 8 7.55 11.31 7.73
C GLY A 8 9.05 11.01 7.59
N ASN A 9 9.78 10.81 8.68
CA ASN A 9 11.17 10.36 8.61
C ASN A 9 11.24 8.86 8.40
N GLU A 10 12.21 8.42 7.59
CA GLU A 10 12.40 7.01 7.30
C GLU A 10 13.02 6.26 8.48
N LEU A 11 12.40 5.14 8.84
CA LEU A 11 12.83 4.27 9.92
C LEU A 11 13.43 2.99 9.33
N GLU A 12 14.71 2.73 9.61
CA GLU A 12 15.34 1.46 9.25
C GLU A 12 14.85 0.31 10.12
N THR A 13 14.46 0.60 11.37
CA THR A 13 13.97 -0.38 12.34
C THR A 13 12.80 0.20 13.13
N TYR A 14 11.86 -0.65 13.53
CA TYR A 14 10.72 -0.29 14.37
C TYR A 14 10.51 -1.32 15.48
N ASP A 15 9.91 -0.90 16.58
CA ASP A 15 9.65 -1.74 17.75
C ASP A 15 8.15 -2.02 17.86
N ASN A 16 7.73 -3.22 17.46
CA ASN A 16 6.32 -3.62 17.49
C ASN A 16 5.75 -3.76 18.93
N THR A 17 6.59 -3.67 19.96
CA THR A 17 6.11 -3.62 21.36
C THR A 17 5.71 -2.20 21.78
N LYS A 18 6.15 -1.18 21.02
CA LYS A 18 5.93 0.23 21.32
C LYS A 18 5.00 0.92 20.33
N GLY A 19 4.54 0.22 19.31
CA GLY A 19 3.64 0.74 18.31
C GLY A 19 3.28 -0.31 17.26
N TYR A 20 2.64 0.15 16.21
CA TYR A 20 2.17 -0.69 15.11
C TYR A 20 2.36 0.01 13.76
N LEU A 21 2.28 -0.76 12.67
CA LEU A 21 2.38 -0.25 11.31
C LEU A 21 0.99 -0.12 10.67
N VAL A 22 0.79 0.97 9.95
CA VAL A 22 -0.42 1.25 9.15
C VAL A 22 -0.03 1.44 7.69
N ASN A 23 -0.80 0.87 6.76
CA ASN A 23 -0.60 1.13 5.33
C ASN A 23 -0.90 2.60 5.01
N ASP A 24 -0.02 3.26 4.27
CA ASP A 24 -0.20 4.64 3.86
C ASP A 24 0.44 4.89 2.48
N LYS A 25 0.18 6.06 1.89
CA LYS A 25 0.72 6.47 0.59
C LYS A 25 1.33 7.87 0.68
N VAL A 26 2.48 8.07 0.06
CA VAL A 26 3.14 9.38 -0.03
C VAL A 26 3.17 9.83 -1.48
N LEU A 27 2.80 11.09 -1.72
CA LEU A 27 2.96 11.75 -3.02
C LEU A 27 4.45 11.93 -3.32
N ILE A 28 4.93 11.33 -4.40
CA ILE A 28 6.34 11.40 -4.82
C ILE A 28 6.58 12.40 -5.95
N ALA A 29 5.61 12.56 -6.85
CA ALA A 29 5.72 13.50 -7.95
C ALA A 29 4.35 14.00 -8.39
N ARG A 30 4.32 15.24 -8.90
CA ARG A 30 3.17 15.78 -9.61
C ARG A 30 3.53 15.96 -11.07
N HIS A 31 2.76 15.34 -11.94
CA HIS A 31 2.90 15.43 -13.38
C HIS A 31 1.86 16.41 -13.92
N GLU A 32 2.32 17.44 -14.64
CA GLU A 32 1.44 18.43 -15.25
C GLU A 32 0.71 17.86 -16.46
N ALA A 33 -0.40 18.50 -16.85
CA ALA A 33 -1.09 18.14 -18.07
C ALA A 33 -0.19 18.46 -19.28
N VAL A 34 -0.15 17.52 -20.23
CA VAL A 34 0.54 17.67 -21.50
C VAL A 34 -0.53 17.86 -22.57
N GLU A 35 -0.48 18.97 -23.31
CA GLU A 35 -1.35 19.17 -24.46
C GLU A 35 -0.90 18.31 -25.65
N ALA A 36 -1.85 17.89 -26.47
CA ALA A 36 -1.53 17.16 -27.69
C ALA A 36 -0.77 18.07 -28.66
N VAL A 37 0.35 17.56 -29.17
CA VAL A 37 1.13 18.19 -30.23
C VAL A 37 1.04 17.28 -31.45
N GLU A 38 0.52 17.80 -32.56
CA GLU A 38 0.49 17.04 -33.81
C GLU A 38 1.91 16.81 -34.32
N GLU A 39 2.10 15.66 -34.99
CA GLU A 39 3.33 15.35 -35.68
C GLU A 39 3.59 16.39 -36.78
N GLN A 40 4.81 16.91 -36.82
CA GLN A 40 5.24 17.85 -37.83
C GLN A 40 6.33 17.21 -38.68
N GLY A 41 6.22 17.40 -39.99
CA GLY A 41 7.16 16.87 -40.95
C GLY A 41 7.01 17.57 -42.29
N HIS A 42 7.79 17.11 -43.25
CA HIS A 42 7.74 17.58 -44.61
C HIS A 42 7.95 16.43 -45.59
N PHE A 43 7.54 16.66 -46.84
CA PHE A 43 7.77 15.72 -47.91
C PHE A 43 9.14 15.99 -48.55
N GLU A 44 10.03 15.00 -48.50
CA GLU A 44 11.29 15.03 -49.23
C GLU A 44 11.20 14.22 -50.52
N THR A 45 11.79 14.73 -51.59
CA THR A 45 11.85 14.00 -52.87
C THR A 45 12.98 12.99 -52.84
N ILE A 46 12.66 11.71 -53.00
CA ILE A 46 13.65 10.62 -53.02
C ILE A 46 14.10 10.31 -54.44
N ALA A 47 13.19 10.39 -55.41
CA ALA A 47 13.49 10.12 -56.81
C ALA A 47 12.75 11.08 -57.73
N GLU A 48 13.42 11.52 -58.80
CA GLU A 48 12.82 12.31 -59.85
C GLU A 48 13.05 11.63 -61.19
N TYR A 49 11.98 11.54 -61.98
CA TYR A 49 11.95 10.79 -63.23
C TYR A 49 11.98 11.73 -64.44
N PRO A 50 12.49 11.26 -65.61
CA PRO A 50 12.59 12.09 -66.82
C PRO A 50 11.25 12.59 -67.38
N ASN A 51 10.13 11.98 -66.98
CA ASN A 51 8.77 12.44 -67.32
C ASN A 51 8.26 13.56 -66.38
N GLY A 52 9.08 14.02 -65.43
CA GLY A 52 8.72 15.03 -64.44
C GLY A 52 7.97 14.49 -63.21
N GLY A 53 7.79 13.17 -63.09
CA GLY A 53 7.27 12.54 -61.88
C GLY A 53 8.28 12.57 -60.74
N LYS A 54 7.80 12.70 -59.49
CA LYS A 54 8.63 12.67 -58.29
C LYS A 54 8.04 11.70 -57.27
N ASP A 55 8.88 10.86 -56.71
CA ASP A 55 8.54 10.08 -55.51
C ASP A 55 8.92 10.91 -54.30
N VAL A 56 7.98 11.07 -53.38
CA VAL A 56 8.16 11.79 -52.13
C VAL A 56 7.90 10.88 -50.95
N GLU A 57 8.65 11.07 -49.88
CA GLU A 57 8.45 10.42 -48.59
C GLU A 57 8.19 11.47 -47.53
N TRP A 58 7.33 11.14 -46.57
CA TRP A 58 7.09 11.96 -45.40
C TRP A 58 8.21 11.74 -44.38
N VAL A 59 8.99 12.79 -44.13
CA VAL A 59 10.02 12.80 -43.11
C VAL A 59 9.47 13.54 -41.90
N VAL A 60 9.46 12.85 -40.76
CA VAL A 60 8.99 13.41 -39.49
C VAL A 60 10.09 14.24 -38.85
N ASP A 61 9.85 15.53 -38.67
CA ASP A 61 10.77 16.46 -38.01
C ASP A 61 10.55 16.50 -36.50
N THR A 62 9.30 16.43 -36.05
CA THR A 62 8.91 16.43 -34.64
C THR A 62 7.81 15.40 -34.43
N LEU A 63 8.07 14.45 -33.54
CA LEU A 63 7.09 13.42 -33.18
C LEU A 63 5.86 14.06 -32.55
N GLY A 64 4.69 13.57 -32.93
CA GLY A 64 3.46 13.93 -32.23
C GLY A 64 3.47 13.40 -30.80
N VAL A 65 2.90 14.16 -29.88
CA VAL A 65 2.71 13.78 -28.47
C VAL A 65 1.21 13.80 -28.19
N GLU A 66 0.67 12.72 -27.64
CA GLU A 66 -0.74 12.68 -27.24
C GLU A 66 -0.99 13.53 -26.00
N ALA A 67 -2.22 14.06 -25.88
CA ALA A 67 -2.61 14.78 -24.68
C ALA A 67 -2.65 13.82 -23.48
N ALA A 68 -2.11 14.27 -22.35
CA ALA A 68 -2.19 13.59 -21.07
C ALA A 68 -2.68 14.55 -20.00
N GLU A 69 -3.63 14.11 -19.17
CA GLU A 69 -4.10 14.91 -18.04
C GLU A 69 -3.05 14.97 -16.93
N ALA A 70 -3.15 15.99 -16.07
CA ALA A 70 -2.29 16.10 -14.90
C ALA A 70 -2.58 14.95 -13.94
N TRP A 71 -1.54 14.33 -13.39
CA TRP A 71 -1.67 13.20 -12.49
C TRP A 71 -0.63 13.22 -11.38
N ASP A 72 -1.02 12.67 -10.24
CA ASP A 72 -0.19 12.58 -9.04
C ASP A 72 0.35 11.14 -8.89
N GLU A 73 1.66 11.02 -8.67
CA GLU A 73 2.34 9.75 -8.47
C GLU A 73 2.52 9.46 -6.98
N TYR A 74 2.09 8.28 -6.54
CA TYR A 74 2.10 7.87 -5.14
C TYR A 74 2.96 6.62 -4.91
N GLU A 75 3.70 6.60 -3.80
CA GLU A 75 4.43 5.43 -3.30
C GLU A 75 3.69 4.82 -2.09
N ASP A 76 3.51 3.50 -2.10
CA ASP A 76 2.98 2.72 -0.96
C ASP A 76 4.03 2.55 0.14
N ILE A 77 3.66 2.94 1.36
CA ILE A 77 4.52 2.91 2.55
C ILE A 77 3.80 2.28 3.74
N TYR A 78 4.55 2.05 4.80
CA TYR A 78 4.01 1.86 6.15
C TYR A 78 4.30 3.08 7.02
N ARG A 79 3.34 3.49 7.83
CA ARG A 79 3.52 4.49 8.87
C ARG A 79 3.55 3.83 10.23
N TYR A 80 4.60 4.07 11.00
CA TYR A 80 4.74 3.61 12.37
C TYR A 80 4.02 4.57 13.32
N ILE A 81 3.06 4.03 14.06
CA ILE A 81 2.28 4.75 15.06
C ILE A 81 2.65 4.19 16.44
N PRO A 82 3.22 5.00 17.35
CA PRO A 82 3.50 4.56 18.71
C PRO A 82 2.20 4.34 19.50
N TYR A 83 2.20 3.34 20.36
CA TYR A 83 1.09 3.10 21.28
C TYR A 83 0.96 4.26 22.28
N THR A 84 -0.29 4.60 22.57
CA THR A 84 -0.64 5.48 23.68
C THR A 84 -0.43 4.77 25.01
N GLU A 85 -0.32 5.54 26.10
CA GLU A 85 -0.21 4.98 27.45
C GLU A 85 -1.41 4.09 27.82
N ALA A 86 -2.60 4.43 27.33
CA ALA A 86 -3.81 3.65 27.54
C ALA A 86 -3.74 2.27 26.86
N GLU A 87 -3.31 2.25 25.59
CA GLU A 87 -3.13 0.99 24.84
C GLU A 87 -2.04 0.13 25.48
N LEU A 88 -0.94 0.73 25.93
CA LEU A 88 0.12 0.00 26.66
C LEU A 88 -0.40 -0.60 27.97
N ALA A 89 -1.25 0.11 28.70
CA ALA A 89 -1.85 -0.40 29.94
C ALA A 89 -2.79 -1.58 29.66
N GLU A 90 -3.57 -1.53 28.58
CA GLU A 90 -4.43 -2.64 28.15
C GLU A 90 -3.61 -3.87 27.73
N ILE A 91 -2.55 -3.67 26.95
CA ILE A 91 -1.62 -4.73 26.56
C ILE A 91 -0.98 -5.37 27.80
N ALA A 92 -0.55 -4.57 28.78
CA ALA A 92 0.03 -5.08 30.01
C ALA A 92 -0.97 -5.90 30.83
N ALA A 93 -2.22 -5.43 30.93
CA ALA A 93 -3.29 -6.14 31.63
C ALA A 93 -3.62 -7.47 30.96
N GLU A 94 -3.68 -7.51 29.63
CA GLU A 94 -3.89 -8.74 28.87
C GLU A 94 -2.74 -9.74 29.08
N VAL A 95 -1.48 -9.26 29.05
CA VAL A 95 -0.32 -10.11 29.33
C VAL A 95 -0.38 -10.69 30.75
N GLU A 96 -0.79 -9.90 31.75
CA GLU A 96 -0.97 -10.38 33.12
C GLU A 96 -2.08 -11.43 33.22
N LEU A 97 -3.22 -11.20 32.55
CA LEU A 97 -4.33 -12.14 32.49
C LEU A 97 -3.90 -13.46 31.85
N GLN A 98 -3.21 -13.40 30.72
CA GLN A 98 -2.68 -14.58 30.03
C GLN A 98 -1.67 -15.34 30.90
N ALA A 99 -0.82 -14.63 31.64
CA ALA A 99 0.11 -15.26 32.57
C ALA A 99 -0.63 -15.96 33.72
N LYS A 100 -1.68 -15.34 34.27
CA LYS A 100 -2.55 -15.95 35.28
C LYS A 100 -3.25 -17.20 34.77
N ILE A 101 -3.80 -17.14 33.55
CA ILE A 101 -4.44 -18.29 32.89
C ILE A 101 -3.44 -19.43 32.71
N ARG A 102 -2.23 -19.13 32.23
CA ARG A 102 -1.16 -20.14 32.07
C ARG A 102 -0.68 -20.74 33.40
N ALA A 103 -0.77 -19.98 34.50
CA ALA A 103 -0.42 -20.46 35.83
C ALA A 103 -1.54 -21.27 36.50
N LEU A 104 -2.73 -21.36 35.89
CA LEU A 104 -3.79 -22.22 36.42
C LEU A 104 -3.35 -23.69 36.37
N PRO A 105 -3.71 -24.49 37.39
CA PRO A 105 -3.41 -25.91 37.37
C PRO A 105 -4.24 -26.62 36.29
N ASP A 106 -3.74 -27.74 35.78
CA ASP A 106 -4.44 -28.60 34.80
C ASP A 106 -5.77 -29.17 35.33
N THR A 107 -6.02 -29.06 36.64
CA THR A 107 -7.29 -29.42 37.29
C THR A 107 -8.30 -28.28 37.33
N ALA A 108 -7.98 -27.12 36.77
CA ALA A 108 -8.90 -25.99 36.68
C ALA A 108 -10.09 -26.36 35.78
N VAL A 109 -11.30 -26.21 36.32
CA VAL A 109 -12.54 -26.48 35.60
C VAL A 109 -12.73 -25.40 34.54
N THR A 110 -12.88 -25.81 33.28
CA THR A 110 -13.10 -24.91 32.16
C THR A 110 -14.59 -24.65 31.91
N TRP A 111 -14.89 -23.64 31.11
CA TRP A 111 -16.27 -23.39 30.66
C TRP A 111 -16.83 -24.57 29.86
N ASP A 112 -15.99 -25.27 29.09
CA ASP A 112 -16.40 -26.44 28.32
C ASP A 112 -16.75 -27.61 29.25
N ASP A 113 -16.01 -27.82 30.34
CA ASP A 113 -16.32 -28.84 31.34
C ASP A 113 -17.68 -28.60 32.01
N LEU A 114 -17.97 -27.34 32.36
CA LEU A 114 -19.26 -26.94 32.93
C LEU A 114 -20.41 -27.07 31.92
N ALA A 115 -20.18 -26.68 30.66
CA ALA A 115 -21.17 -26.81 29.60
C ALA A 115 -21.52 -28.29 29.31
N ALA A 116 -20.52 -29.17 29.31
CA ALA A 116 -20.70 -30.61 29.18
C ALA A 116 -21.48 -31.19 30.36
N ALA A 117 -21.13 -30.82 31.60
CA ALA A 117 -21.82 -31.26 32.81
C ALA A 117 -23.30 -30.83 32.83
N LEU A 118 -23.59 -29.58 32.43
CA LEU A 118 -24.96 -29.07 32.33
C LEU A 118 -25.77 -29.86 31.30
N THR A 119 -25.19 -30.15 30.14
CA THR A 119 -25.86 -30.90 29.06
C THR A 119 -26.15 -32.35 29.46
N GLN A 120 -25.22 -33.01 30.17
CA GLN A 120 -25.44 -34.36 30.71
C GLN A 120 -26.51 -34.39 31.81
N GLY A 121 -26.57 -33.36 32.65
CA GLY A 121 -27.61 -33.20 33.68
C GLY A 121 -29.01 -33.01 33.09
N VAL A 122 -29.13 -32.31 31.96
CA VAL A 122 -30.41 -32.11 31.25
C VAL A 122 -30.88 -33.38 30.52
N ASN A 123 -29.96 -34.22 30.03
CA ASN A 123 -30.29 -35.50 29.37
C ASN A 123 -30.54 -36.67 30.34
N SER A 124 -30.47 -36.45 31.66
CA SER A 124 -30.69 -37.47 32.70
C SER A 124 -32.01 -37.33 33.46
N ILE A 125 -32.91 -36.45 32.99
CA ILE A 125 -34.30 -36.27 33.46
C ILE A 125 -35.26 -36.77 32.38
#